data_AF-A0A7C8UJF7-F1
#
_entry.id   AF-A0A7C8UJF7-F1
#
_cell.length_a   1.000
_cell.length_b   1.000
_cell.length_c   1.000
_cell.angle_alpha   90.00
_cell.angle_beta   90.00
_cell.angle_gamma   90.00
#
_symmetry.space_group_name_H-M   'P 1'
#
loop_
_entity.id
_entity.type
_entity.pdbx_description
1 polymer ?
#
loop_
_entity_poly.entity_id
_entity_poly.type
_entity_poly.pdbx_seq_one_letter_code
_entity_poly.pdbx_strand_id
1 'polypeptide(L)'
;MAELYIGRLDDTRSTDGQRFTVKSAIQALEWATKWEVDIISMSWSFKLDNSSCTREEGLAFKNAIDNAVAQGIILFGAMPDKGPIAEDIKRRYPVGLDNVIRITAAAKSGERLKFNQTDVPELLFPGDEVEIGSEESVKITGSSVATALAAGFAALTILCIKLQAAGMLDRSVQAAGTIPRAIETDLSTRLRALRTPGGIRTIFRNVSPKLVNSKDSFVQPHTALPDDIKAGLQGREEAIKFFLNRIV
;
A
#
# COMPACT_ATOMS: atom_id res chain seq x y z
N MET A 1 -1.18 -10.08 15.12
CA MET A 1 -2.21 -10.46 14.14
C MET A 1 -2.65 -9.19 13.42
N ALA A 2 -3.03 -9.25 12.15
CA ALA A 2 -3.58 -8.09 11.45
C ALA A 2 -5.08 -7.99 11.73
N GLU A 3 -5.59 -6.79 11.98
CA GLU A 3 -7.01 -6.51 12.20
C GLU A 3 -7.58 -5.79 11.00
N LEU A 4 -8.74 -6.24 10.51
CA LEU A 4 -9.39 -5.68 9.34
C LEU A 4 -10.62 -4.88 9.75
N TYR A 5 -10.60 -3.60 9.37
CA TYR A 5 -11.69 -2.65 9.60
C TYR A 5 -12.31 -2.26 8.25
N ILE A 6 -13.63 -2.36 8.12
CA ILE A 6 -14.34 -2.06 6.86
C ILE A 6 -15.15 -0.77 7.01
N GLY A 7 -14.63 0.33 6.45
CA GLY A 7 -15.37 1.58 6.30
C GLY A 7 -16.24 1.54 5.05
N ARG A 8 -17.51 1.14 5.18
CA ARG A 8 -18.45 1.09 4.05
C ARG A 8 -18.83 2.51 3.62
N LEU A 9 -18.69 2.79 2.33
CA LEU A 9 -19.11 4.06 1.72
C LEU A 9 -20.59 4.00 1.32
N ASP A 10 -21.22 5.16 1.28
CA ASP A 10 -22.59 5.32 0.82
C ASP A 10 -22.64 5.14 -0.71
N ASP A 11 -23.24 4.04 -1.15
CA ASP A 11 -23.29 3.59 -2.54
C ASP A 11 -24.52 4.06 -3.32
N THR A 12 -25.27 5.04 -2.78
CA THR A 12 -26.51 5.54 -3.38
C THR A 12 -26.30 6.38 -4.64
N ARG A 13 -25.06 6.77 -4.98
CA ARG A 13 -24.77 7.48 -6.23
C ARG A 13 -24.66 6.53 -7.41
N SER A 14 -25.39 6.84 -8.46
CA SER A 14 -25.36 6.13 -9.75
C SER A 14 -24.86 7.03 -10.89
N THR A 15 -23.92 7.94 -10.62
CA THR A 15 -23.34 8.85 -11.63
C THR A 15 -21.95 8.38 -12.09
N ASP A 16 -21.77 8.30 -13.41
CA ASP A 16 -20.50 8.22 -14.16
C ASP A 16 -19.33 7.45 -13.50
N GLY A 17 -19.56 6.18 -13.15
CA GLY A 17 -18.52 5.27 -12.68
C GLY A 17 -17.85 5.71 -11.38
N GLN A 18 -18.52 6.54 -10.57
CA GLN A 18 -18.26 6.74 -9.14
C GLN A 18 -19.54 6.34 -8.39
N ARG A 19 -19.49 5.19 -7.71
CA ARG A 19 -20.66 4.64 -7.01
C ARG A 19 -20.85 5.19 -5.61
N PHE A 20 -19.95 6.05 -5.10
CA PHE A 20 -19.97 6.51 -3.72
C PHE A 20 -20.06 8.03 -3.59
N THR A 21 -20.58 8.52 -2.46
CA THR A 21 -20.54 9.95 -2.12
C THR A 21 -19.19 10.36 -1.53
N VAL A 22 -18.63 11.51 -1.94
CA VAL A 22 -17.36 12.01 -1.37
C VAL A 22 -17.52 12.31 0.12
N LYS A 23 -18.69 12.82 0.54
CA LYS A 23 -19.04 12.96 1.95
C LYS A 23 -18.84 11.65 2.75
N SER A 24 -19.33 10.50 2.28
CA SER A 24 -19.13 9.23 2.98
C SER A 24 -17.67 8.79 3.00
N ALA A 25 -16.90 9.10 1.96
CA ALA A 25 -15.47 8.83 1.93
C ALA A 25 -14.70 9.66 2.97
N ILE A 26 -15.06 10.94 3.16
CA ILE A 26 -14.51 11.80 4.22
C ILE A 26 -14.82 11.21 5.59
N GLN A 27 -16.08 10.84 5.84
CA GLN A 27 -16.50 10.24 7.11
C GLN A 27 -15.77 8.93 7.41
N ALA A 28 -15.56 8.08 6.39
CA ALA A 28 -14.81 6.84 6.53
C ALA A 28 -13.32 7.09 6.85
N LEU A 29 -12.71 8.11 6.24
CA LEU A 29 -11.34 8.52 6.56
C LEU A 29 -11.21 9.04 7.98
N GLU A 30 -12.11 9.93 8.41
CA GLU A 30 -12.14 10.47 9.77
C GLU A 30 -12.37 9.37 10.80
N TRP A 31 -13.27 8.44 10.52
CA TRP A 31 -13.51 7.27 11.35
C TRP A 31 -12.24 6.41 11.45
N ALA A 32 -11.65 5.99 10.33
CA ALA A 32 -10.45 5.16 10.34
C ALA A 32 -9.27 5.85 11.06
N THR A 33 -9.14 7.17 10.88
CA THR A 33 -8.13 7.98 11.57
C THR A 33 -8.36 7.98 13.08
N LYS A 34 -9.62 8.14 13.54
CA LYS A 34 -9.97 8.06 14.96
C LYS A 34 -9.69 6.67 15.56
N TRP A 35 -9.75 5.62 14.76
CA TRP A 35 -9.38 4.26 15.16
C TRP A 35 -7.87 4.02 15.15
N GLU A 36 -7.06 5.03 14.80
CA GLU A 36 -5.59 4.96 14.81
C GLU A 36 -5.04 3.76 14.01
N VAL A 37 -5.70 3.44 12.89
CA VAL A 37 -5.28 2.32 12.03
C VAL A 37 -3.87 2.55 11.46
N ASP A 38 -3.11 1.47 11.27
CA ASP A 38 -1.77 1.59 10.66
C ASP A 38 -1.84 1.97 9.16
N ILE A 39 -2.86 1.48 8.43
CA ILE A 39 -2.99 1.59 6.98
C ILE A 39 -4.44 1.86 6.58
N ILE A 40 -4.66 2.75 5.62
CA ILE A 40 -5.94 2.90 4.91
C ILE A 40 -5.74 2.56 3.44
N SER A 41 -6.53 1.60 2.95
CA SER A 41 -6.55 1.18 1.55
C SER A 41 -7.79 1.72 0.84
N MET A 42 -7.58 2.59 -0.15
CA MET A 42 -8.66 3.19 -0.96
C MET A 42 -8.62 2.62 -2.38
N SER A 43 -9.34 1.53 -2.61
CA SER A 43 -9.45 0.87 -3.92
C SER A 43 -10.42 1.58 -4.88
N TRP A 44 -10.39 2.91 -4.90
CA TRP A 44 -11.25 3.79 -5.69
C TRP A 44 -10.60 5.16 -5.89
N SER A 45 -11.08 5.91 -6.88
CA SER A 45 -10.73 7.32 -7.08
C SER A 45 -11.90 8.10 -7.69
N PHE A 46 -11.90 9.42 -7.55
CA PHE A 46 -12.89 10.34 -8.10
C PHE A 46 -12.24 11.59 -8.69
N LYS A 47 -12.95 12.29 -9.58
CA LYS A 47 -12.46 13.51 -10.23
C LYS A 47 -12.72 14.74 -9.37
N LEU A 48 -11.83 15.73 -9.45
CA LEU A 48 -12.07 17.07 -8.93
C LEU A 48 -12.77 17.92 -9.99
N ASP A 49 -14.06 17.66 -10.13
CA ASP A 49 -14.99 18.41 -10.95
C ASP A 49 -16.37 18.45 -10.30
N ASN A 50 -17.23 19.33 -10.81
CA ASN A 50 -18.57 19.55 -10.27
C ASN A 50 -19.51 18.35 -10.46
N SER A 51 -19.13 17.33 -11.24
CA SER A 51 -19.93 16.11 -11.37
C SER A 51 -19.60 15.10 -10.28
N SER A 52 -18.33 14.96 -9.88
CA SER A 52 -17.91 14.05 -8.81
C SER A 52 -18.05 14.63 -7.41
N CYS A 53 -17.71 15.91 -7.20
CA CYS A 53 -17.71 16.53 -5.88
C CYS A 53 -17.85 18.05 -5.92
N THR A 54 -18.25 18.66 -4.79
CA THR A 54 -18.11 20.11 -4.65
C THR A 54 -16.66 20.50 -4.33
N ARG A 55 -16.33 21.78 -4.52
CA ARG A 55 -15.01 22.31 -4.15
C ARG A 55 -14.74 22.15 -2.65
N GLU A 56 -15.76 22.34 -1.82
CA GLU A 56 -15.70 22.19 -0.37
C GLU A 56 -15.45 20.74 0.02
N GLU A 57 -16.13 19.78 -0.63
CA GLU A 57 -15.87 18.35 -0.44
C GLU A 57 -14.44 17.97 -0.84
N GLY A 58 -13.95 18.47 -1.98
CA GLY A 58 -12.57 18.24 -2.39
C GLY A 58 -11.54 18.75 -1.37
N LEU A 59 -11.75 19.95 -0.82
CA LEU A 59 -10.90 20.51 0.23
C LEU A 59 -10.99 19.73 1.54
N ALA A 60 -12.20 19.37 1.98
CA ALA A 60 -12.42 18.58 3.18
C ALA A 60 -11.79 17.19 3.08
N PHE A 61 -11.89 16.55 1.91
CA PHE A 61 -11.22 15.29 1.63
C PHE A 61 -9.69 15.40 1.75
N LYS A 62 -9.10 16.44 1.14
CA LYS A 62 -7.66 16.69 1.27
C LYS A 62 -7.25 16.90 2.74
N ASN A 63 -8.03 17.67 3.50
CA ASN A 63 -7.74 17.91 4.92
C ASN A 63 -7.82 16.60 5.75
N ALA A 64 -8.78 15.72 5.45
CA ALA A 64 -8.89 14.42 6.11
C ALA A 64 -7.66 13.53 5.81
N ILE A 65 -7.19 13.53 4.56
CA ILE A 65 -5.95 12.86 4.15
C ILE A 65 -4.74 13.43 4.92
N ASP A 66 -4.58 14.76 4.94
CA ASP A 66 -3.46 15.40 5.62
C ASP A 66 -3.47 15.13 7.13
N ASN A 67 -4.65 15.08 7.76
CA ASN A 67 -4.80 14.69 9.16
C ASN A 67 -4.38 13.23 9.42
N ALA A 68 -4.80 12.28 8.57
CA ALA A 68 -4.37 10.90 8.69
C ALA A 68 -2.84 10.74 8.53
N VAL A 69 -2.25 11.47 7.59
CA VAL A 69 -0.79 11.50 7.36
C VAL A 69 -0.05 12.06 8.56
N ALA A 70 -0.58 13.12 9.19
CA ALA A 70 0.00 13.71 10.39
C ALA A 70 0.03 12.73 11.57
N GLN A 71 -0.87 11.75 11.60
CA GLN A 71 -0.90 10.66 12.59
C GLN A 71 -0.02 9.46 12.19
N GLY A 72 0.68 9.54 11.05
CA GLY A 72 1.55 8.47 10.56
C GLY A 72 0.81 7.28 9.95
N ILE A 73 -0.44 7.50 9.50
CA ILE A 73 -1.24 6.49 8.80
C ILE A 73 -0.78 6.39 7.34
N ILE A 74 -0.56 5.17 6.88
CA ILE A 74 -0.13 4.91 5.50
C ILE A 74 -1.36 4.85 4.59
N LEU A 75 -1.38 5.66 3.54
CA LEU A 75 -2.53 5.81 2.66
C LEU A 75 -2.23 5.26 1.26
N PHE A 76 -2.98 4.25 0.82
CA PHE A 76 -2.90 3.72 -0.53
C PHE A 76 -4.12 4.13 -1.36
N GLY A 77 -3.90 4.43 -2.65
CA GLY A 77 -4.95 4.80 -3.59
C GLY A 77 -4.81 4.06 -4.93
N ALA A 78 -5.91 3.49 -5.42
CA ALA A 78 -5.95 2.82 -6.71
C ALA A 78 -6.04 3.79 -7.89
N MET A 79 -5.20 3.55 -8.90
CA MET A 79 -5.36 4.20 -10.20
C MET A 79 -6.72 3.87 -10.84
N PRO A 80 -7.35 4.82 -11.56
CA PRO A 80 -8.59 4.54 -12.26
C PRO A 80 -8.31 3.71 -13.52
N ASP A 81 -8.83 2.49 -13.56
CA ASP A 81 -8.71 1.56 -14.70
C ASP A 81 -9.62 1.96 -15.89
N LYS A 82 -9.52 3.21 -16.36
CA LYS A 82 -10.44 3.81 -17.35
C LYS A 82 -9.81 4.15 -18.71
N GLY A 83 -8.69 3.51 -19.06
CA GLY A 83 -7.98 3.78 -20.33
C GLY A 83 -6.80 4.74 -20.14
N PRO A 84 -6.02 5.00 -21.20
CA PRO A 84 -4.96 6.01 -21.15
C PRO A 84 -5.54 7.32 -20.62
N ILE A 85 -5.07 7.73 -19.44
CA ILE A 85 -5.62 8.88 -18.76
C ILE A 85 -5.06 10.11 -19.48
N ALA A 86 -5.81 10.64 -20.44
CA ALA A 86 -5.54 11.95 -21.04
C ALA A 86 -5.74 13.11 -20.03
N GLU A 87 -6.27 12.81 -18.84
CA GLU A 87 -6.55 13.77 -17.77
C GLU A 87 -5.40 13.88 -16.75
N ASP A 88 -5.18 15.10 -16.26
CA ASP A 88 -4.20 15.36 -15.21
C ASP A 88 -4.50 14.55 -13.93
N ILE A 89 -3.59 13.64 -13.58
CA ILE A 89 -3.69 12.79 -12.38
C ILE A 89 -3.82 13.62 -11.09
N LYS A 90 -3.29 14.85 -11.07
CA LYS A 90 -3.45 15.76 -9.92
C LYS A 90 -4.88 16.18 -9.67
N ARG A 91 -5.76 16.04 -10.68
CA ARG A 91 -7.21 16.30 -10.57
C ARG A 91 -8.01 15.08 -10.16
N ARG A 92 -7.38 14.03 -9.62
CA ARG A 92 -8.06 12.81 -9.16
C ARG A 92 -7.67 12.47 -7.73
N TYR A 93 -8.63 12.38 -6.83
CA TYR A 93 -8.38 11.99 -5.45
C TYR A 93 -8.77 10.52 -5.21
N PRO A 94 -8.05 9.79 -4.35
CA PRO A 94 -6.91 10.25 -3.54
C PRO A 94 -5.55 10.25 -4.29
N VAL A 95 -5.44 9.56 -5.44
CA VAL A 95 -4.17 9.26 -6.15
C VAL A 95 -3.34 10.45 -6.65
N GLY A 96 -3.96 11.61 -6.79
CA GLY A 96 -3.34 12.88 -7.18
C GLY A 96 -2.70 13.63 -6.00
N LEU A 97 -2.90 13.17 -4.77
CA LEU A 97 -2.27 13.71 -3.56
C LEU A 97 -0.91 13.06 -3.34
N ASP A 98 0.13 13.87 -3.13
CA ASP A 98 1.52 13.40 -2.98
C ASP A 98 1.70 12.45 -1.77
N ASN A 99 0.93 12.70 -0.71
CA ASN A 99 0.92 11.90 0.52
C ASN A 99 0.22 10.54 0.37
N VAL A 100 -0.44 10.29 -0.76
CA VAL A 100 -1.11 9.01 -1.05
C VAL A 100 -0.22 8.19 -1.98
N ILE A 101 0.01 6.94 -1.58
CA ILE A 101 0.79 5.99 -2.36
C ILE A 101 -0.13 5.43 -3.44
N ARG A 102 0.03 6.00 -4.63
CA ARG A 102 -0.64 5.56 -5.84
C ARG A 102 -0.15 4.18 -6.27
N ILE A 103 -1.08 3.27 -6.48
CA ILE A 103 -0.83 1.90 -6.92
C ILE A 103 -1.53 1.64 -8.26
N THR A 104 -0.81 0.95 -9.14
CA THR A 104 -1.29 0.59 -10.47
C THR A 104 -1.17 -0.91 -10.69
N ALA A 105 -2.15 -1.49 -11.38
CA ALA A 105 -2.11 -2.89 -11.77
C ALA A 105 -1.08 -3.16 -12.87
N ALA A 106 -0.31 -4.23 -12.67
CA ALA A 106 0.57 -4.82 -13.66
C ALA A 106 0.21 -6.28 -13.96
N ALA A 107 0.56 -6.68 -15.18
CA ALA A 107 0.61 -8.07 -15.59
C ALA A 107 1.74 -8.82 -14.87
N LYS A 108 1.76 -10.16 -14.99
CA LYS A 108 2.83 -11.00 -14.42
C LYS A 108 4.23 -10.64 -14.95
N SER A 109 4.30 -10.07 -16.15
CA SER A 109 5.54 -9.55 -16.75
C SER A 109 6.09 -8.29 -16.06
N GLY A 110 5.29 -7.65 -15.19
CA GLY A 110 5.61 -6.35 -14.60
C GLY A 110 5.27 -5.15 -15.49
N GLU A 111 4.66 -5.40 -16.66
CA GLU A 111 4.14 -4.35 -17.52
C GLU A 111 2.80 -3.81 -16.99
N ARG A 112 2.59 -2.50 -17.10
CA ARG A 112 1.30 -1.89 -16.78
C ARG A 112 0.20 -2.43 -17.68
N LEU A 113 -1.01 -2.52 -17.13
CA LEU A 113 -2.17 -2.81 -17.94
C LEU A 113 -2.48 -1.67 -18.91
N LYS A 114 -2.93 -2.04 -20.12
CA LYS A 114 -3.14 -1.10 -21.24
C LYS A 114 -4.05 0.08 -20.90
N PHE A 115 -4.98 -0.11 -19.98
CA PHE A 115 -5.91 0.92 -19.54
C PHE A 115 -5.39 1.81 -18.39
N ASN A 116 -4.11 1.70 -18.02
CA ASN A 116 -3.43 2.52 -17.00
C ASN A 116 -2.16 3.21 -17.52
N GLN A 117 -2.10 3.50 -18.83
CA GLN A 117 -0.95 4.19 -19.41
C GLN A 117 -0.88 5.65 -18.93
N THR A 118 0.26 6.03 -18.35
CA THR A 118 0.62 7.41 -17.98
C THR A 118 2.13 7.58 -17.97
N ASP A 119 2.63 8.78 -18.31
CA ASP A 119 4.07 9.10 -18.30
C ASP A 119 4.66 9.28 -16.91
N VAL A 120 3.81 9.34 -15.88
CA VAL A 120 4.25 9.47 -14.48
C VAL A 120 4.71 8.10 -13.99
N PRO A 121 5.91 7.96 -13.39
CA PRO A 121 6.36 6.70 -12.79
C PRO A 121 5.43 6.23 -11.66
N GLU A 122 5.16 4.93 -11.60
CA GLU A 122 4.21 4.32 -10.65
C GLU A 122 4.82 3.14 -9.89
N LEU A 123 4.22 2.85 -8.73
CA LEU A 123 4.43 1.60 -8.01
C LEU A 123 3.43 0.59 -8.55
N LEU A 124 3.93 -0.51 -9.10
CA LEU A 124 3.11 -1.54 -9.71
C LEU A 124 3.00 -2.73 -8.76
N PHE A 125 1.78 -3.26 -8.63
CA PHE A 125 1.50 -4.52 -7.97
C PHE A 125 0.76 -5.46 -8.93
N PRO A 126 0.82 -6.78 -8.69
CA PRO A 126 0.03 -7.73 -9.47
C PRO A 126 -1.45 -7.32 -9.45
N GLY A 127 -2.04 -7.19 -10.63
CA GLY A 127 -3.44 -6.80 -10.75
C GLY A 127 -4.10 -7.34 -12.00
N ASP A 128 -3.46 -8.29 -12.69
CA ASP A 128 -3.99 -8.96 -13.87
C ASP A 128 -4.29 -10.42 -13.55
N GLU A 129 -5.53 -10.84 -13.80
CA GLU A 129 -6.02 -12.19 -13.55
C GLU A 129 -5.64 -12.74 -12.16
N VAL A 130 -5.78 -11.91 -11.12
CA VAL A 130 -5.47 -12.31 -9.75
C VAL A 130 -6.56 -13.26 -9.26
N GLU A 131 -6.17 -14.47 -8.89
CA GLU A 131 -7.08 -15.49 -8.37
C GLU A 131 -7.46 -15.20 -6.92
N ILE A 132 -8.76 -15.20 -6.63
CA ILE A 132 -9.30 -15.06 -5.27
C ILE A 132 -10.19 -16.26 -4.96
N GLY A 133 -10.00 -16.85 -3.78
CA GLY A 133 -10.76 -18.01 -3.30
C GLY A 133 -10.07 -19.35 -3.58
N SER A 134 -10.45 -20.39 -2.83
CA SER A 134 -9.85 -21.73 -2.91
C SER A 134 -10.68 -22.76 -3.68
N GLU A 135 -11.98 -22.52 -3.88
CA GLU A 135 -12.92 -23.54 -4.41
C GLU A 135 -13.46 -23.20 -5.80
N GLU A 136 -13.72 -21.91 -6.08
CA GLU A 136 -14.01 -21.39 -7.42
C GLU A 136 -13.11 -20.17 -7.62
N SER A 137 -11.96 -20.35 -8.28
CA SER A 137 -10.98 -19.27 -8.47
C SER A 137 -11.55 -18.19 -9.38
N VAL A 138 -12.16 -17.16 -8.78
CA VAL A 138 -12.57 -15.97 -9.52
C VAL A 138 -11.33 -15.16 -9.82
N LYS A 139 -11.04 -14.97 -11.10
CA LYS A 139 -9.98 -14.08 -11.56
C LYS A 139 -10.50 -12.66 -11.60
N ILE A 140 -9.82 -11.76 -10.92
CA ILE A 140 -10.13 -10.34 -10.97
C ILE A 140 -8.93 -9.53 -11.46
N THR A 141 -9.24 -8.51 -12.27
CA THR A 141 -8.26 -7.61 -12.85
C THR A 141 -8.60 -6.17 -12.44
N GLY A 142 -7.59 -5.42 -12.00
CA GLY A 142 -7.72 -3.99 -11.73
C GLY A 142 -6.76 -3.46 -10.67
N SER A 143 -6.53 -2.14 -10.70
CA SER A 143 -5.70 -1.43 -9.73
C SER A 143 -6.30 -1.48 -8.32
N SER A 144 -7.60 -1.71 -8.19
CA SER A 144 -8.25 -2.00 -6.90
C SER A 144 -7.65 -3.23 -6.19
N VAL A 145 -7.31 -4.28 -6.96
CA VAL A 145 -6.72 -5.53 -6.46
C VAL A 145 -5.25 -5.32 -6.10
N ALA A 146 -4.52 -4.67 -7.01
CA ALA A 146 -3.14 -4.28 -6.81
C ALA A 146 -2.97 -3.43 -5.52
N THR A 147 -3.91 -2.52 -5.26
CA THR A 147 -3.92 -1.67 -4.05
C THR A 147 -4.16 -2.49 -2.78
N ALA A 148 -5.05 -3.49 -2.82
CA ALA A 148 -5.27 -4.39 -1.68
C ALA A 148 -4.01 -5.22 -1.36
N LEU A 149 -3.33 -5.74 -2.40
CA LEU A 149 -2.06 -6.45 -2.24
C LEU A 149 -0.96 -5.54 -1.68
N ALA A 150 -0.89 -4.28 -2.13
CA ALA A 150 0.03 -3.29 -1.61
C ALA A 150 -0.19 -3.01 -0.12
N ALA A 151 -1.45 -2.82 0.29
CA ALA A 151 -1.81 -2.63 1.69
C ALA A 151 -1.46 -3.86 2.55
N GLY A 152 -1.76 -5.06 2.06
CA GLY A 152 -1.41 -6.32 2.74
C GLY A 152 0.11 -6.48 2.89
N PHE A 153 0.88 -6.15 1.86
CA PHE A 153 2.34 -6.21 1.91
C PHE A 153 2.94 -5.17 2.87
N ALA A 154 2.39 -3.96 2.92
CA ALA A 154 2.77 -2.97 3.92
C ALA A 154 2.48 -3.46 5.36
N ALA A 155 1.31 -4.07 5.59
CA ALA A 155 0.96 -4.64 6.88
C ALA A 155 1.92 -5.76 7.31
N LEU A 156 2.29 -6.64 6.37
CA LEU A 156 3.30 -7.67 6.60
C LEU A 156 4.66 -7.06 6.94
N THR A 157 5.07 -6.00 6.25
CA THR A 157 6.32 -5.30 6.52
C THR A 157 6.35 -4.71 7.93
N ILE A 158 5.26 -4.03 8.33
CA ILE A 158 5.10 -3.51 9.70
C ILE A 158 5.20 -4.64 10.72
N LEU A 159 4.54 -5.77 10.46
CA LEU A 159 4.59 -6.95 11.34
C LEU A 159 6.01 -7.49 11.47
N CYS A 160 6.75 -7.66 10.37
CA CYS A 160 8.13 -8.14 10.41
C CYS A 160 9.03 -7.23 11.25
N ILE A 161 8.90 -5.90 11.11
CA ILE A 161 9.66 -4.96 11.93
C ILE A 161 9.24 -5.03 13.40
N LYS A 162 7.93 -5.12 13.71
CA LYS A 162 7.43 -5.30 15.08
C LYS A 162 7.95 -6.61 15.71
N LEU A 163 8.04 -7.71 14.95
CA LEU A 163 8.58 -8.98 15.42
C LEU A 163 10.10 -8.91 15.67
N GLN A 164 10.84 -8.20 14.81
CA GLN A 164 12.25 -7.91 15.04
C GLN A 164 12.42 -7.10 16.33
N ALA A 165 11.55 -6.11 16.56
CA ALA A 165 11.52 -5.26 17.75
C ALA A 165 11.44 -6.07 19.03
N ALA A 166 10.51 -7.02 19.04
CA ALA A 166 10.23 -7.84 20.20
C ALA A 166 11.33 -8.89 20.47
N GLY A 167 12.45 -8.87 19.71
CA GLY A 167 13.50 -9.88 19.78
C GLY A 167 13.03 -11.26 19.30
N MET A 168 11.82 -11.37 18.73
CA MET A 168 11.23 -12.65 18.36
C MET A 168 11.91 -13.29 17.14
N LEU A 169 12.74 -12.53 16.41
CA LEU A 169 13.52 -13.03 15.28
C LEU A 169 14.99 -13.30 15.64
N ASP A 170 15.46 -12.90 16.82
CA ASP A 170 16.84 -13.09 17.23
C ASP A 170 16.95 -13.99 18.48
N ARG A 171 17.37 -15.24 18.27
CA ARG A 171 17.54 -16.22 19.35
C ARG A 171 18.56 -15.78 20.41
N SER A 172 19.55 -14.95 20.04
CA SER A 172 20.52 -14.41 21.02
C SER A 172 19.84 -13.41 21.98
N VAL A 173 18.90 -12.62 21.45
CA VAL A 173 18.08 -11.69 22.24
C VAL A 173 17.04 -12.45 23.08
N GLN A 174 16.45 -13.52 22.53
CA GLN A 174 15.55 -14.40 23.29
C GLN A 174 16.26 -15.07 24.48
N ALA A 175 17.51 -15.52 24.29
CA ALA A 175 18.32 -16.11 25.35
C ALA A 175 18.74 -15.09 26.43
N ALA A 176 18.93 -13.82 26.06
CA ALA A 176 19.31 -12.75 26.98
C ALA A 176 18.11 -12.16 27.75
N GLY A 177 16.87 -12.41 27.32
CA GLY A 177 15.64 -11.92 27.98
C GLY A 177 15.45 -10.40 27.97
N THR A 178 16.34 -9.64 27.32
CA THR A 178 16.30 -8.18 27.21
C THR A 178 16.76 -7.73 25.84
N ILE A 179 16.04 -6.79 25.23
CA ILE A 179 16.41 -6.19 23.94
C ILE A 179 17.44 -5.07 24.21
N PRO A 180 18.64 -5.11 23.58
CA PRO A 180 19.61 -4.03 23.70
C PRO A 180 19.03 -2.67 23.26
N ARG A 181 19.24 -1.62 24.06
CA ARG A 181 18.71 -0.25 23.84
C ARG A 181 19.07 0.36 22.47
N ALA A 182 20.21 -0.04 21.90
CA ALA A 182 20.63 0.38 20.57
C ALA A 182 19.70 -0.18 19.47
N ILE A 183 19.27 -1.44 19.60
CA ILE A 183 18.34 -2.10 18.68
C ILE A 183 16.96 -1.43 18.78
N GLU A 184 16.49 -1.12 19.98
CA GLU A 184 15.21 -0.43 20.21
C GLU A 184 15.17 0.98 19.56
N THR A 185 16.29 1.72 19.64
CA THR A 185 16.40 3.07 19.07
C THR A 185 16.45 3.04 17.54
N ASP A 186 17.22 2.12 16.96
CA ASP A 186 17.24 1.89 15.51
C ASP A 186 15.83 1.54 15.01
N LEU A 187 15.14 0.66 15.73
CA LEU A 187 13.87 0.14 15.28
C LEU A 187 12.70 1.14 15.36
N SER A 188 12.66 1.96 16.42
CA SER A 188 11.72 3.08 16.48
C SER A 188 11.94 4.09 15.36
N THR A 189 13.19 4.28 14.93
CA THR A 189 13.55 5.12 13.77
C THR A 189 13.03 4.49 12.48
N ARG A 190 13.25 3.17 12.29
CA ARG A 190 12.77 2.42 11.12
C ARG A 190 11.26 2.43 10.98
N LEU A 191 10.52 2.23 12.08
CA LEU A 191 9.05 2.29 12.09
C LEU A 191 8.53 3.69 11.73
N ARG A 192 9.17 4.75 12.25
CA ARG A 192 8.80 6.14 11.88
C ARG A 192 9.07 6.40 10.40
N ALA A 193 10.21 5.97 9.88
CA ALA A 193 10.55 6.14 8.47
C ALA A 193 9.53 5.42 7.57
N LEU A 194 9.18 4.17 7.90
CA LEU A 194 8.19 3.37 7.17
C LEU A 194 6.81 4.03 7.14
N ARG A 195 6.39 4.68 8.23
CA ARG A 195 5.09 5.36 8.33
C ARG A 195 5.00 6.67 7.51
N THR A 196 6.09 7.09 6.87
CA THR A 196 6.05 8.21 5.92
C THR A 196 5.73 7.74 4.50
N PRO A 197 5.03 8.54 3.67
CA PRO A 197 4.84 8.24 2.26
C PRO A 197 6.15 8.04 1.50
N GLY A 198 7.22 8.73 1.89
CA GLY A 198 8.56 8.57 1.30
C GLY A 198 9.18 7.21 1.64
N GLY A 199 9.16 6.83 2.92
CA GLY A 199 9.78 5.60 3.39
C GLY A 199 9.15 4.34 2.82
N ILE A 200 7.81 4.25 2.80
CA ILE A 200 7.11 3.10 2.19
C ILE A 200 7.35 3.01 0.68
N ARG A 201 7.43 4.13 -0.04
CA ARG A 201 7.82 4.13 -1.47
C ARG A 201 9.25 3.61 -1.64
N THR A 202 10.18 3.98 -0.77
CA THR A 202 11.55 3.46 -0.80
C THR A 202 11.58 1.96 -0.54
N ILE A 203 10.88 1.47 0.48
CA ILE A 203 10.77 0.03 0.79
C ILE A 203 10.26 -0.74 -0.43
N PHE A 204 9.19 -0.27 -1.04
CA PHE A 204 8.60 -0.95 -2.21
C PHE A 204 9.55 -0.96 -3.40
N ARG A 205 10.28 0.14 -3.64
CA ARG A 205 11.30 0.21 -4.70
C ARG A 205 12.50 -0.69 -4.44
N ASN A 206 12.91 -0.88 -3.18
CA ASN A 206 14.03 -1.76 -2.84
C ASN A 206 13.74 -3.24 -3.13
N VAL A 207 12.46 -3.61 -3.16
CA VAL A 207 12.00 -4.96 -3.56
C VAL A 207 11.43 -4.99 -4.98
N SER A 208 11.72 -3.96 -5.77
CA SER A 208 11.41 -3.92 -7.19
C SER A 208 12.68 -4.11 -8.00
N PRO A 209 12.84 -5.23 -8.72
CA PRO A 209 13.91 -5.37 -9.69
C PRO A 209 13.82 -4.28 -10.75
N LYS A 210 14.97 -3.84 -11.25
CA LYS A 210 15.02 -2.89 -12.36
C LYS A 210 14.50 -3.58 -13.62
N LEU A 211 13.32 -3.19 -14.06
CA LEU A 211 12.79 -3.59 -15.36
C LEU A 211 13.47 -2.76 -16.46
N VAL A 212 13.92 -3.43 -17.51
CA VAL A 212 14.57 -2.78 -18.66
C VAL A 212 13.57 -1.85 -19.34
N ASN A 213 13.97 -0.61 -19.62
CA ASN A 213 13.17 0.41 -20.30
C ASN A 213 11.88 0.85 -19.57
N SER A 214 11.73 0.59 -18.28
CA SER A 214 10.61 1.10 -17.48
C SER A 214 11.07 2.09 -16.42
N LYS A 215 10.30 3.17 -16.23
CA LYS A 215 10.47 4.08 -15.09
C LYS A 215 9.72 3.58 -13.85
N ASP A 216 8.93 2.52 -14.00
CA ASP A 216 8.11 1.97 -12.93
C ASP A 216 8.87 1.05 -12.01
N SER A 217 8.27 0.83 -10.85
CA SER A 217 8.79 -0.12 -9.87
C SER A 217 7.73 -1.19 -9.62
N PHE A 218 7.93 -2.36 -10.23
CA PHE A 218 7.08 -3.52 -10.01
C PHE A 218 7.51 -4.23 -8.73
N VAL A 219 6.66 -4.22 -7.72
CA VAL A 219 6.98 -4.76 -6.39
C VAL A 219 6.96 -6.28 -6.45
N GLN A 220 8.13 -6.89 -6.21
CA GLN A 220 8.33 -8.33 -6.24
C GLN A 220 9.05 -8.78 -4.96
N PRO A 221 8.31 -8.95 -3.84
CA PRO A 221 8.92 -9.23 -2.55
C PRO A 221 9.81 -10.48 -2.52
N HIS A 222 9.49 -11.47 -3.35
CA HIS A 222 10.27 -12.71 -3.46
C HIS A 222 11.70 -12.47 -3.97
N THR A 223 11.96 -11.41 -4.73
CA THR A 223 13.32 -11.07 -5.19
C THR A 223 14.20 -10.49 -4.09
N ALA A 224 13.58 -10.13 -2.96
CA ALA A 224 14.27 -9.74 -1.74
C ALA A 224 14.46 -10.92 -0.79
N LEU A 225 14.20 -12.15 -1.22
CA LEU A 225 14.49 -13.38 -0.50
C LEU A 225 15.68 -14.11 -1.15
N PRO A 226 16.45 -14.90 -0.40
CA PRO A 226 17.48 -15.75 -0.97
C PRO A 226 16.86 -16.90 -1.78
N ASP A 227 17.55 -17.34 -2.84
CA ASP A 227 17.08 -18.44 -3.71
C ASP A 227 16.91 -19.76 -2.95
N ASP A 228 17.77 -20.00 -1.95
CA ASP A 228 17.80 -21.22 -1.13
C ASP A 228 17.30 -20.95 0.31
N ILE A 229 15.99 -20.83 0.49
CA ILE A 229 15.40 -20.80 1.84
C ILE A 229 15.39 -22.22 2.41
N LYS A 230 16.19 -22.49 3.44
CA LYS A 230 16.16 -23.77 4.17
C LYS A 230 14.75 -24.06 4.72
N ALA A 231 14.30 -25.30 4.59
CA ALA A 231 13.06 -25.73 5.20
C ALA A 231 13.15 -25.65 6.74
N GLY A 232 12.03 -25.35 7.40
CA GLY A 232 11.93 -25.27 8.86
C GLY A 232 12.06 -23.85 9.43
N LEU A 233 11.96 -23.75 10.75
CA LEU A 233 11.88 -22.47 11.47
C LEU A 233 13.12 -21.58 11.22
N GLN A 234 14.30 -22.19 11.21
CA GLN A 234 15.57 -21.47 11.11
C GLN A 234 15.77 -20.81 9.73
N GLY A 235 15.42 -21.50 8.64
CA GLY A 235 15.47 -20.89 7.31
C GLY A 235 14.42 -19.80 7.12
N ARG A 236 13.25 -19.92 7.76
CA ARG A 236 12.24 -18.84 7.79
C ARG A 236 12.75 -17.62 8.55
N GLU A 237 13.42 -17.79 9.68
CA GLU A 237 14.06 -16.70 10.43
C GLU A 237 15.14 -15.99 9.59
N GLU A 238 16.00 -16.75 8.92
CA GLU A 238 17.04 -16.24 8.01
C GLU A 238 16.43 -15.44 6.85
N ALA A 239 15.36 -15.96 6.23
CA ALA A 239 14.65 -15.30 5.15
C ALA A 239 14.02 -13.96 5.59
N ILE A 240 13.39 -13.91 6.77
CA ILE A 240 12.82 -12.67 7.32
C ILE A 240 13.93 -11.66 7.63
N LYS A 241 15.05 -12.09 8.22
CA LYS A 241 16.21 -11.19 8.46
C LYS A 241 16.78 -10.64 7.17
N PHE A 242 16.94 -11.49 6.16
CA PHE A 242 17.45 -11.08 4.85
C PHE A 242 16.52 -10.07 4.18
N PHE A 243 15.22 -10.31 4.22
CA PHE A 243 14.20 -9.37 3.74
C PHE A 243 14.27 -8.02 4.47
N LEU A 244 14.33 -8.03 5.81
CA LEU A 244 14.40 -6.82 6.63
C LEU A 244 15.66 -5.99 6.35
N ASN A 245 16.80 -6.63 6.11
CA ASN A 245 18.05 -5.93 5.74
C ASN A 245 18.00 -5.27 4.35
N ARG A 246 17.05 -5.66 3.50
CA ARG A 246 16.94 -5.18 2.13
C ARG A 246 15.92 -4.06 1.97
N ILE A 247 14.94 -4.01 2.85
CA ILE A 247 13.89 -2.98 2.83
C ILE A 247 14.17 -1.82 3.78
N VAL A 248 15.09 -1.97 4.73
CA VAL A 248 15.38 -0.96 5.76
C VAL A 248 16.83 -0.54 5.77
#